data_AF-A0A1V2B7P5-F1
#
_entry.id   AF-A0A1V2B7P5-F1
#
_cell.length_a   1.000
_cell.length_b   1.000
_cell.length_c   1.000
_cell.angle_alpha   90.00
_cell.angle_beta   90.00
_cell.angle_gamma   90.00
#
_symmetry.space_group_name_H-M   'P 1'
#
loop_
_entity.id
_entity.type
_entity.pdbx_description
1 polymer ?
#
loop_
_entity_poly.entity_id
_entity_poly.type
_entity_poly.pdbx_seq_one_letter_code
_entity_poly.pdbx_strand_id
1 'polypeptide(L)'
;MKNIIYSLLLACAFSPLMAQHREIAFEHAPLPDLLARSAKEHKLVFVDCYTSWCGPCKEMSTYVFTKDTVADFFNTQLISLKLDMEKGEGPEVGKKYRVGAYPSYLLLNEKGELVYKFVGGMPAEEFLKKVSEGMDPDNRMAQIFRRYESGDRSPALMREYIVLTLRNKEIKRGKELNIEYTQSLTAQQKLLPENWFLYGENQFSRELSDMHSPDFTYLVEHWQDFAKVKGIDSINHKISGVFRKLTSYCLQGYYQKDIGYQKEDFVVYRKQIKHTQVPDKKDLMIMMDIAEAACQGDAQLVTNLIADHIAQFSSPNMDIIFAYLSFIPSYKKKEYPRWEEIIHTVAAHSQNHFLVDHVKSYF
;
A
#
# COMPACT_ATOMS: atom_id res chain seq x y z
N MET A 1 -40.53 -81.17 -1.35
CA MET A 1 -40.71 -80.38 -0.10
C MET A 1 -39.38 -79.70 0.19
N LYS A 2 -39.26 -78.41 -0.12
CA LYS A 2 -39.07 -77.27 0.82
C LYS A 2 -37.73 -77.35 1.59
N ASN A 3 -36.68 -76.62 1.22
CA ASN A 3 -36.43 -75.16 1.32
C ASN A 3 -35.84 -74.71 2.69
N ILE A 4 -34.86 -73.79 2.62
CA ILE A 4 -34.55 -72.65 3.52
C ILE A 4 -33.49 -72.82 4.63
N ILE A 5 -32.54 -71.91 4.94
CA ILE A 5 -31.95 -70.65 4.37
C ILE A 5 -30.81 -70.19 5.35
N TYR A 6 -29.67 -69.76 4.79
CA TYR A 6 -28.77 -68.61 5.11
C TYR A 6 -28.05 -68.40 6.47
N SER A 7 -26.72 -68.38 6.36
CA SER A 7 -25.81 -67.21 6.50
C SER A 7 -25.95 -66.26 7.71
N LEU A 8 -24.97 -66.32 8.63
CA LEU A 8 -24.64 -65.20 9.52
C LEU A 8 -23.51 -64.37 8.90
N LEU A 9 -23.88 -63.18 8.43
CA LEU A 9 -23.01 -62.15 7.86
C LEU A 9 -22.27 -61.39 8.97
N LEU A 10 -20.96 -61.21 8.75
CA LEU A 10 -20.06 -60.28 9.42
C LEU A 10 -20.66 -58.86 9.39
N ALA A 11 -21.13 -58.35 10.52
CA ALA A 11 -21.44 -56.93 10.69
C ALA A 11 -20.15 -56.16 10.94
N CYS A 12 -19.39 -55.88 9.88
CA CYS A 12 -18.39 -54.81 9.90
C CYS A 12 -19.16 -53.48 10.01
N ALA A 13 -19.08 -52.85 11.18
CA ALA A 13 -19.53 -51.48 11.40
C ALA A 13 -18.73 -50.54 10.48
N PHE A 14 -19.30 -50.26 9.31
CA PHE A 14 -18.87 -49.18 8.44
C PHE A 14 -19.34 -47.88 9.08
N SER A 15 -18.55 -47.33 10.02
CA SER A 15 -18.72 -45.94 10.40
C SER A 15 -18.36 -45.10 9.16
N PRO A 16 -19.28 -44.31 8.58
CA PRO A 16 -18.89 -43.36 7.57
C PRO A 16 -17.91 -42.39 8.24
N LEU A 17 -16.65 -42.42 7.80
CA LEU A 17 -15.72 -41.33 7.96
C LEU A 17 -16.36 -40.14 7.24
N MET A 18 -17.23 -39.41 7.94
CA MET A 18 -17.61 -38.06 7.55
C MET A 18 -16.29 -37.29 7.53
N ALA A 19 -15.78 -36.99 6.34
CA ALA A 19 -14.81 -35.92 6.19
C ALA A 19 -15.49 -34.68 6.76
N GLN A 20 -15.18 -34.34 8.01
CA GLN A 20 -15.67 -33.13 8.64
C GLN A 20 -14.93 -32.00 7.96
N HIS A 21 -15.54 -31.40 6.94
CA HIS A 21 -15.04 -30.14 6.42
C HIS A 21 -15.23 -29.11 7.54
N ARG A 22 -14.16 -28.84 8.29
CA ARG A 22 -14.22 -27.94 9.45
C ARG A 22 -13.96 -26.52 9.00
N GLU A 23 -14.60 -25.57 9.68
CA GLU A 23 -14.35 -24.15 9.50
C GLU A 23 -14.11 -23.47 10.84
N ILE A 24 -13.50 -22.29 10.80
CA ILE A 24 -13.39 -21.43 11.98
C ILE A 24 -14.81 -21.14 12.50
N ALA A 25 -15.04 -21.44 13.78
CA ALA A 25 -16.28 -21.14 14.48
C ALA A 25 -16.30 -19.64 14.83
N PHE A 26 -16.94 -18.85 13.97
CA PHE A 26 -17.15 -17.43 14.23
C PHE A 26 -18.34 -17.22 15.18
N GLU A 27 -18.09 -16.48 16.23
CA GLU A 27 -19.07 -16.13 17.26
C GLU A 27 -20.04 -15.07 16.76
N HIS A 28 -21.29 -15.17 17.21
CA HIS A 28 -22.38 -14.26 16.86
C HIS A 28 -22.83 -13.48 18.10
N ALA A 29 -21.86 -12.86 18.78
CA ALA A 29 -22.10 -12.02 19.96
C ALA A 29 -21.33 -10.69 19.83
N PRO A 30 -21.81 -9.60 20.47
CA PRO A 30 -21.11 -8.34 20.50
C PRO A 30 -19.68 -8.47 21.04
N LEU A 31 -18.74 -7.69 20.49
CA LEU A 31 -17.34 -7.71 20.91
C LEU A 31 -17.15 -7.58 22.44
N PRO A 32 -17.88 -6.72 23.18
CA PRO A 32 -17.76 -6.65 24.64
C PRO A 32 -18.04 -7.98 25.36
N ASP A 33 -18.99 -8.77 24.88
CA ASP A 33 -19.33 -10.06 25.48
C ASP A 33 -18.22 -11.08 25.23
N LEU A 34 -17.61 -11.03 24.04
CA LEU A 34 -16.48 -11.88 23.68
C LEU A 34 -15.20 -11.52 24.47
N LEU A 35 -14.98 -10.23 24.76
CA LEU A 35 -13.90 -9.78 25.64
C LEU A 35 -14.11 -10.29 27.08
N ALA A 36 -15.34 -10.22 27.60
CA ALA A 36 -15.68 -10.76 28.91
C ALA A 36 -15.47 -12.28 28.98
N ARG A 37 -15.72 -13.00 27.87
CA ARG A 37 -15.47 -14.45 27.76
C ARG A 37 -13.98 -14.75 27.62
N SER A 38 -13.24 -13.94 26.87
CA SER A 38 -11.77 -13.99 26.76
C SER A 38 -11.09 -13.94 28.12
N ALA A 39 -11.57 -13.06 29.03
CA ALA A 39 -11.07 -13.00 30.40
C ALA A 39 -11.25 -14.31 31.19
N LYS A 40 -12.34 -15.05 30.94
CA LYS A 40 -12.66 -16.33 31.62
C LYS A 40 -11.91 -17.52 31.02
N GLU A 41 -11.76 -17.54 29.71
CA GLU A 41 -11.12 -18.63 28.97
C GLU A 41 -9.61 -18.45 28.81
N HIS A 42 -9.06 -17.28 29.16
CA HIS A 42 -7.66 -16.90 28.95
C HIS A 42 -7.21 -17.06 27.48
N LYS A 43 -8.11 -16.73 26.54
CA LYS A 43 -7.86 -16.76 25.10
C LYS A 43 -7.90 -15.36 24.52
N LEU A 44 -7.09 -15.07 23.50
CA LEU A 44 -7.21 -13.84 22.73
C LEU A 44 -8.49 -13.85 21.87
N VAL A 45 -9.01 -12.66 21.60
CA VAL A 45 -10.10 -12.47 20.63
C VAL A 45 -9.49 -12.16 19.27
N PHE A 46 -9.75 -13.02 18.29
CA PHE A 46 -9.45 -12.79 16.89
C PHE A 46 -10.62 -12.09 16.21
N VAL A 47 -10.35 -11.01 15.48
CA VAL A 47 -11.36 -10.27 14.70
C VAL A 47 -10.98 -10.26 13.22
N ASP A 48 -11.82 -10.88 12.39
CA ASP A 48 -11.81 -10.73 10.92
C ASP A 48 -12.59 -9.47 10.53
N CYS A 49 -11.86 -8.39 10.22
CA CYS A 49 -12.43 -7.14 9.75
C CYS A 49 -12.60 -7.20 8.23
N TYR A 50 -13.85 -7.34 7.77
CA TYR A 50 -14.17 -7.52 6.35
C TYR A 50 -15.23 -6.51 5.88
N THR A 51 -15.45 -6.48 4.56
CA THR A 51 -16.63 -5.86 3.94
C THR A 51 -17.27 -6.82 2.94
N SER A 52 -18.57 -6.63 2.67
CA SER A 52 -19.33 -7.52 1.79
C SER A 52 -18.84 -7.57 0.33
N TRP A 53 -18.21 -6.50 -0.15
CA TRP A 53 -17.67 -6.36 -1.50
C TRP A 53 -16.18 -6.74 -1.62
N CYS A 54 -15.50 -7.01 -0.50
CA CYS A 54 -14.09 -7.36 -0.48
C CYS A 54 -13.84 -8.75 -1.09
N GLY A 55 -13.25 -8.79 -2.29
CA GLY A 55 -12.86 -10.03 -2.98
C GLY A 55 -11.92 -10.91 -2.16
N PRO A 56 -10.75 -10.41 -1.72
CA PRO A 56 -9.81 -11.20 -0.91
C PRO A 56 -10.41 -11.73 0.39
N CYS A 57 -11.37 -11.03 1.01
CA CYS A 57 -12.05 -11.51 2.21
C CYS A 57 -12.88 -12.78 1.93
N LYS A 58 -13.52 -12.85 0.75
CA LYS A 58 -14.27 -14.03 0.29
C LYS A 58 -13.33 -15.19 -0.01
N GLU A 59 -12.17 -14.92 -0.58
CA GLU A 59 -11.13 -15.93 -0.83
C GLU A 59 -10.62 -16.53 0.49
N MET A 60 -10.30 -15.70 1.48
CA MET A 60 -9.88 -16.15 2.81
C MET A 60 -10.95 -17.02 3.48
N SER A 61 -12.21 -16.58 3.42
CA SER A 61 -13.34 -17.34 3.97
C SER A 61 -13.52 -18.70 3.28
N THR A 62 -13.35 -18.76 1.96
CA THR A 62 -13.61 -19.98 1.17
C THR A 62 -12.45 -20.97 1.19
N TYR A 63 -11.21 -20.48 1.16
CA TYR A 63 -10.03 -21.30 0.89
C TYR A 63 -9.06 -21.43 2.07
N VAL A 64 -9.19 -20.58 3.09
CA VAL A 64 -8.29 -20.58 4.25
C VAL A 64 -9.03 -20.93 5.54
N PHE A 65 -10.14 -20.25 5.85
CA PHE A 65 -10.89 -20.47 7.10
C PHE A 65 -11.61 -21.83 7.17
N THR A 66 -11.73 -22.50 6.03
CA THR A 66 -12.31 -23.84 5.85
C THR A 66 -11.28 -24.97 5.82
N LYS A 67 -9.99 -24.64 5.99
CA LYS A 67 -8.94 -25.66 6.07
C LYS A 67 -8.96 -26.27 7.47
N ASP A 68 -9.04 -27.59 7.57
CA ASP A 68 -9.09 -28.30 8.85
C ASP A 68 -7.96 -27.87 9.80
N THR A 69 -6.73 -27.71 9.31
CA THR A 69 -5.59 -27.25 10.12
C THR A 69 -5.77 -25.84 10.67
N VAL A 70 -6.46 -24.96 9.93
CA VAL A 70 -6.77 -23.60 10.36
C VAL A 70 -7.92 -23.62 11.35
N ALA A 71 -9.02 -24.29 11.01
CA ALA A 71 -10.19 -24.42 11.86
C ALA A 71 -9.83 -25.02 13.23
N ASP A 72 -9.07 -26.12 13.24
CA ASP A 72 -8.67 -26.80 14.48
C ASP A 72 -7.81 -25.91 15.38
N PHE A 73 -6.86 -25.17 14.78
CA PHE A 73 -6.04 -24.23 15.53
C PHE A 73 -6.89 -23.11 16.14
N PHE A 74 -7.72 -22.45 15.33
CA PHE A 74 -8.53 -21.31 15.77
C PHE A 74 -9.57 -21.70 16.82
N ASN A 75 -10.32 -22.78 16.57
CA ASN A 75 -11.40 -23.22 17.47
C ASN A 75 -10.87 -23.70 18.83
N THR A 76 -9.59 -24.10 18.89
CA THR A 76 -8.93 -24.49 20.13
C THR A 76 -8.35 -23.28 20.88
N GLN A 77 -7.69 -22.37 20.15
CA GLN A 77 -6.81 -21.36 20.75
C GLN A 77 -7.44 -19.97 20.91
N LEU A 78 -8.46 -19.65 20.14
CA LEU A 78 -8.95 -18.27 19.98
C LEU A 78 -10.46 -18.19 20.13
N ILE A 79 -10.94 -17.01 20.52
CA ILE A 79 -12.35 -16.62 20.37
C ILE A 79 -12.45 -15.81 19.08
N SER A 80 -13.12 -16.34 18.07
CA SER A 80 -13.11 -15.76 16.72
C SER A 80 -14.39 -14.98 16.44
N LEU A 81 -14.25 -13.73 16.03
CA LEU A 81 -15.34 -12.85 15.60
C LEU A 81 -15.11 -12.44 14.14
N LYS A 82 -16.17 -12.43 13.35
CA LYS A 82 -16.17 -11.82 12.02
C LYS A 82 -17.06 -10.60 12.02
N LEU A 83 -16.52 -9.46 11.60
CA LEU A 83 -17.20 -8.18 11.76
C LEU A 83 -17.17 -7.37 10.46
N ASP A 84 -18.35 -7.05 9.94
CA ASP A 84 -18.54 -6.20 8.75
C ASP A 84 -18.26 -4.76 9.13
N MET A 85 -17.19 -4.18 8.60
CA MET A 85 -16.69 -2.85 8.95
C MET A 85 -17.62 -1.71 8.51
N GLU A 86 -18.69 -2.01 7.76
CA GLU A 86 -19.70 -1.05 7.32
C GLU A 86 -21.03 -1.17 8.08
N LYS A 87 -21.18 -2.14 8.98
CA LYS A 87 -22.46 -2.43 9.67
C LYS A 87 -22.30 -2.69 11.16
N GLY A 88 -23.39 -2.52 11.91
CA GLY A 88 -23.41 -2.81 13.35
C GLY A 88 -22.34 -2.02 14.11
N GLU A 89 -21.55 -2.69 14.94
CA GLU A 89 -20.42 -2.10 15.67
C GLU A 89 -19.13 -1.95 14.82
N GLY A 90 -19.12 -2.49 13.60
CA GLY A 90 -17.98 -2.50 12.68
C GLY A 90 -17.34 -1.13 12.43
N PRO A 91 -18.10 -0.06 12.11
CA PRO A 91 -17.54 1.27 11.88
C PRO A 91 -16.76 1.82 13.07
N GLU A 92 -17.28 1.66 14.29
CA GLU A 92 -16.61 2.14 15.52
C GLU A 92 -15.38 1.30 15.86
N VAL A 93 -15.45 -0.02 15.67
CA VAL A 93 -14.29 -0.92 15.81
C VAL A 93 -13.20 -0.57 14.79
N GLY A 94 -13.60 -0.35 13.53
CA GLY A 94 -12.70 0.05 12.45
C GLY A 94 -11.98 1.36 12.76
N LYS A 95 -12.69 2.35 13.32
CA LYS A 95 -12.08 3.60 13.77
C LYS A 95 -11.16 3.40 14.96
N LYS A 96 -11.58 2.65 16.00
CA LYS A 96 -10.79 2.39 17.22
C LYS A 96 -9.44 1.75 16.90
N TYR A 97 -9.43 0.72 16.05
CA TYR A 97 -8.21 -0.02 15.69
C TYR A 97 -7.61 0.39 14.35
N ARG A 98 -8.06 1.54 13.80
CA ARG A 98 -7.54 2.17 12.58
C ARG A 98 -7.46 1.17 11.41
N VAL A 99 -8.53 0.44 11.17
CA VAL A 99 -8.62 -0.51 10.05
C VAL A 99 -8.60 0.28 8.73
N GLY A 100 -7.54 0.14 7.95
CA GLY A 100 -7.31 0.93 6.73
C GLY A 100 -7.43 0.15 5.42
N ALA A 101 -7.59 -1.16 5.48
CA ALA A 101 -7.76 -2.04 4.33
C ALA A 101 -8.41 -3.37 4.72
N TYR A 102 -8.89 -4.12 3.74
CA TYR A 102 -9.60 -5.39 3.97
C TYR A 102 -8.98 -6.54 3.15
N PRO A 103 -8.92 -7.76 3.71
CA PRO A 103 -9.21 -8.07 5.11
C PRO A 103 -8.13 -7.47 6.03
N SER A 104 -8.53 -7.07 7.24
CA SER A 104 -7.62 -6.80 8.35
C SER A 104 -7.92 -7.77 9.47
N TYR A 105 -6.88 -8.21 10.17
CA TYR A 105 -6.98 -9.17 11.24
C TYR A 105 -6.45 -8.56 12.53
N LEU A 106 -7.24 -8.62 13.59
CA LEU A 106 -6.87 -8.09 14.91
C LEU A 106 -6.78 -9.25 15.90
N LEU A 107 -5.75 -9.24 16.73
CA LEU A 107 -5.70 -10.01 17.98
C LEU A 107 -5.84 -9.05 19.15
N LEU A 108 -6.87 -9.25 19.96
CA LEU A 108 -7.18 -8.42 21.12
C LEU A 108 -7.03 -9.25 22.40
N ASN A 109 -6.51 -8.63 23.45
CA ASN A 109 -6.53 -9.23 24.79
C ASN A 109 -7.90 -9.05 25.46
N GLU A 110 -8.05 -9.54 26.69
CA GLU A 110 -9.29 -9.50 27.46
C GLU A 110 -9.76 -8.08 27.80
N LYS A 111 -8.88 -7.07 27.72
CA LYS A 111 -9.19 -5.65 27.90
C LYS A 111 -9.60 -4.96 26.60
N GLY A 112 -9.53 -5.66 25.47
CA GLY A 112 -9.72 -5.08 24.14
C GLY A 112 -8.57 -4.19 23.71
N GLU A 113 -7.36 -4.41 24.22
CA GLU A 113 -6.14 -3.79 23.74
C GLU A 113 -5.60 -4.57 22.54
N LEU A 114 -5.07 -3.85 21.55
CA LEU A 114 -4.54 -4.46 20.33
C LEU A 114 -3.18 -5.11 20.61
N VAL A 115 -3.12 -6.43 20.51
CA VAL A 115 -1.89 -7.23 20.70
C VAL A 115 -1.14 -7.38 19.38
N TYR A 116 -1.88 -7.67 18.31
CA TYR A 116 -1.30 -7.87 16.98
C TYR A 116 -2.28 -7.48 15.87
N LYS A 117 -1.74 -7.07 14.73
CA LYS A 117 -2.49 -6.72 13.53
C LYS A 117 -1.73 -7.09 12.28
N PHE A 118 -2.45 -7.57 11.28
CA PHE A 118 -1.92 -7.78 9.94
C PHE A 118 -3.04 -7.66 8.90
N VAL A 119 -2.67 -7.52 7.63
CA VAL A 119 -3.59 -7.08 6.56
C VAL A 119 -3.35 -7.89 5.29
N GLY A 120 -4.42 -8.18 4.57
CA GLY A 120 -4.39 -8.78 3.23
C GLY A 120 -4.74 -10.26 3.20
N GLY A 121 -5.15 -10.74 2.03
CA GLY A 121 -5.31 -12.18 1.79
C GLY A 121 -3.96 -12.87 1.66
N MET A 122 -3.84 -14.09 2.19
CA MET A 122 -2.60 -14.87 2.19
C MET A 122 -2.90 -16.38 2.25
N PRO A 123 -1.96 -17.24 1.82
CA PRO A 123 -2.10 -18.69 1.97
C PRO A 123 -2.25 -19.12 3.44
N ALA A 124 -2.88 -20.26 3.66
CA ALA A 124 -3.20 -20.77 5.01
C ALA A 124 -1.98 -20.91 5.94
N GLU A 125 -0.83 -21.33 5.39
CA GLU A 125 0.43 -21.46 6.16
C GLU A 125 0.91 -20.09 6.66
N GLU A 126 0.94 -19.08 5.79
CA GLU A 126 1.33 -17.72 6.17
C GLU A 126 0.35 -17.12 7.18
N PHE A 127 -0.95 -17.36 6.97
CA PHE A 127 -2.00 -16.92 7.88
C PHE A 127 -1.81 -17.48 9.30
N LEU A 128 -1.62 -18.80 9.42
CA LEU A 128 -1.35 -19.44 10.72
C LEU A 128 -0.05 -18.95 11.35
N LYS A 129 0.99 -18.73 10.55
CA LYS A 129 2.25 -18.16 11.03
C LYS A 129 2.03 -16.76 11.61
N LYS A 130 1.31 -15.88 10.92
CA LYS A 130 1.02 -14.51 11.39
C LYS A 130 0.22 -14.51 12.69
N VAL A 131 -0.77 -15.37 12.80
CA VAL A 131 -1.60 -15.49 14.00
C VAL A 131 -0.75 -16.01 15.16
N SER A 132 0.06 -17.06 14.93
CA SER A 132 0.95 -17.62 15.94
C SER A 132 2.01 -16.61 16.41
N GLU A 133 2.61 -15.85 15.48
CA GLU A 133 3.49 -14.72 15.79
C GLU A 133 2.80 -13.69 16.70
N GLY A 134 1.54 -13.37 16.43
CA GLY A 134 0.79 -12.40 17.23
C GLY A 134 0.31 -12.91 18.58
N MET A 135 0.17 -14.22 18.75
CA MET A 135 -0.17 -14.85 20.02
C MET A 135 1.00 -14.90 21.00
N ASP A 136 2.24 -14.74 20.52
CA ASP A 136 3.39 -14.58 21.40
C ASP A 136 3.24 -13.28 22.24
N PRO A 137 3.22 -13.35 23.58
CA PRO A 137 3.10 -12.17 24.44
C PRO A 137 4.25 -11.17 24.28
N ASP A 138 5.39 -11.64 23.78
CA ASP A 138 6.58 -10.86 23.45
C ASP A 138 6.74 -10.65 21.94
N ASN A 139 5.65 -10.75 21.18
CA ASN A 139 5.68 -10.39 19.77
C ASN A 139 6.17 -8.94 19.57
N ARG A 140 6.81 -8.73 18.43
CA ARG A 140 7.51 -7.46 18.16
C ARG A 140 6.59 -6.24 18.17
N MET A 141 5.34 -6.38 17.70
CA MET A 141 4.38 -5.28 17.69
C MET A 141 3.98 -4.86 19.10
N ALA A 142 3.65 -5.81 19.96
CA ALA A 142 3.35 -5.54 21.35
C ALA A 142 4.54 -4.88 22.07
N GLN A 143 5.78 -5.34 21.81
CA GLN A 143 6.99 -4.68 22.34
C GLN A 143 7.10 -3.22 21.88
N ILE A 144 6.86 -2.93 20.60
CA ILE A 144 6.90 -1.57 20.06
C ILE A 144 5.85 -0.68 20.74
N PHE A 145 4.61 -1.19 20.87
CA PHE A 145 3.52 -0.44 21.51
C PHE A 145 3.84 -0.14 22.97
N ARG A 146 4.24 -1.13 23.76
CA ARG A 146 4.62 -0.95 25.17
C ARG A 146 5.72 0.10 25.34
N ARG A 147 6.77 0.04 24.51
CA ARG A 147 7.88 1.02 24.56
C ARG A 147 7.41 2.42 24.18
N TYR A 148 6.61 2.56 23.13
CA TYR A 148 6.09 3.87 22.73
C TYR A 148 5.15 4.44 23.79
N GLU A 149 4.30 3.63 24.42
CA GLU A 149 3.41 4.04 25.51
C GLU A 149 4.18 4.42 26.78
N SER A 150 5.31 3.77 27.07
CA SER A 150 6.19 4.15 28.19
C SER A 150 7.01 5.41 27.93
N GLY A 151 6.83 6.09 26.80
CA GLY A 151 7.52 7.32 26.45
C GLY A 151 8.84 7.15 25.70
N ASP A 152 9.23 5.93 25.31
CA ASP A 152 10.41 5.73 24.46
C ASP A 152 10.15 6.37 23.08
N ARG A 153 11.02 7.29 22.68
CA ARG A 153 11.04 7.96 21.37
C ARG A 153 12.40 7.82 20.70
N SER A 154 13.15 6.78 21.05
CA SER A 154 14.45 6.51 20.45
C SER A 154 14.32 6.38 18.92
N PRO A 155 15.30 6.87 18.15
CA PRO A 155 15.25 6.81 16.69
C PRO A 155 14.97 5.42 16.12
N ALA A 156 15.57 4.38 16.72
CA ALA A 156 15.34 3.00 16.31
C ALA A 156 13.88 2.57 16.47
N LEU A 157 13.25 2.91 17.60
CA LEU A 157 11.84 2.60 17.84
C LEU A 157 10.94 3.35 16.86
N MET A 158 11.17 4.66 16.68
CA MET A 158 10.33 5.49 15.82
C MET A 158 10.35 5.01 14.37
N ARG A 159 11.52 4.67 13.82
CA ARG A 159 11.63 4.11 12.47
C ARG A 159 10.82 2.83 12.33
N GLU A 160 10.97 1.92 13.28
CA GLU A 160 10.27 0.65 13.26
C GLU A 160 8.76 0.83 13.38
N TYR A 161 8.32 1.74 14.25
CA TYR A 161 6.90 2.01 14.46
C TYR A 161 6.26 2.63 13.22
N ILE A 162 6.92 3.59 12.56
CA ILE A 162 6.45 4.17 11.29
C ILE A 162 6.23 3.06 10.26
N VAL A 163 7.23 2.19 10.06
CA VAL A 163 7.15 1.10 9.08
C VAL A 163 6.02 0.13 9.44
N LEU A 164 5.91 -0.26 10.71
CA LEU A 164 4.86 -1.17 11.20
C LEU A 164 3.47 -0.61 10.91
N THR A 165 3.23 0.65 11.27
CA THR A 165 1.96 1.34 11.08
C THR A 165 1.58 1.45 9.61
N LEU A 166 2.53 1.77 8.73
CA LEU A 166 2.28 1.84 7.28
C LEU A 166 2.00 0.46 6.67
N ARG A 167 2.70 -0.59 7.10
CA ARG A 167 2.43 -1.98 6.69
C ARG A 167 1.01 -2.42 7.07
N ASN A 168 0.55 -1.99 8.25
CA ASN A 168 -0.80 -2.24 8.73
C ASN A 168 -1.88 -1.33 8.10
N LYS A 169 -1.51 -0.58 7.05
CA LYS A 169 -2.39 0.34 6.32
C LYS A 169 -2.99 1.45 7.19
N GLU A 170 -2.34 1.77 8.30
CA GLU A 170 -2.69 2.92 9.15
C GLU A 170 -2.04 4.21 8.62
N ILE A 171 -2.31 4.54 7.35
CA ILE A 171 -1.55 5.53 6.58
C ILE A 171 -1.48 6.89 7.29
N LYS A 172 -2.61 7.38 7.80
CA LYS A 172 -2.66 8.66 8.52
C LYS A 172 -1.74 8.65 9.75
N ARG A 173 -1.81 7.59 10.56
CA ARG A 173 -0.98 7.47 11.77
C ARG A 173 0.50 7.33 11.42
N GLY A 174 0.83 6.60 10.35
CA GLY A 174 2.21 6.44 9.89
C GLY A 174 2.83 7.78 9.48
N LYS A 175 2.05 8.63 8.79
CA LYS A 175 2.44 10.01 8.44
C LYS A 175 2.63 10.89 9.68
N GLU A 176 1.72 10.81 10.65
CA GLU A 176 1.85 11.57 11.92
C GLU A 176 3.12 11.17 12.68
N LEU A 177 3.39 9.87 12.80
CA LEU A 177 4.62 9.35 13.44
C LEU A 177 5.88 9.80 12.69
N ASN A 178 5.83 9.84 11.36
CA ASN A 178 6.94 10.34 10.55
C ASN A 178 7.21 11.81 10.81
N ILE A 179 6.17 12.65 10.89
CA ILE A 179 6.32 14.07 11.21
C ILE A 179 6.89 14.24 12.62
N GLU A 180 6.36 13.52 13.62
CA GLU A 180 6.88 13.51 15.00
C GLU A 180 8.38 13.16 15.01
N TYR A 181 8.75 12.08 14.32
CA TYR A 181 10.13 11.61 14.28
C TYR A 181 11.05 12.60 13.58
N THR A 182 10.72 13.04 12.38
CA THR A 182 11.57 13.93 11.58
C THR A 182 11.76 15.31 12.21
N GLN A 183 10.78 15.81 12.95
CA GLN A 183 10.90 17.06 13.72
C GLN A 183 11.81 16.92 14.94
N SER A 184 11.95 15.71 15.49
CA SER A 184 12.86 15.43 16.61
C SER A 184 14.34 15.33 16.20
N LEU A 185 14.63 15.14 14.91
CA LEU A 185 15.98 14.92 14.42
C LEU A 185 16.73 16.22 14.13
N THR A 186 18.00 16.27 14.53
CA THR A 186 18.97 17.26 14.03
C THR A 186 19.27 17.07 12.55
N ALA A 187 19.84 18.08 11.88
CA ALA A 187 20.22 18.00 10.47
C ALA A 187 21.16 16.81 10.20
N GLN A 188 22.16 16.59 11.05
CA GLN A 188 23.10 15.48 10.92
C GLN A 188 22.40 14.12 11.09
N GLN A 189 21.45 14.01 12.02
CA GLN A 189 20.70 12.77 12.22
C GLN A 189 19.77 12.46 11.04
N LYS A 190 19.16 13.46 10.40
CA LYS A 190 18.34 13.26 9.20
C LYS A 190 19.12 12.60 8.05
N LEU A 191 20.42 12.88 7.96
CA LEU A 191 21.30 12.36 6.91
C LEU A 191 21.81 10.94 7.19
N LEU A 192 21.55 10.37 8.37
CA LEU A 192 22.04 9.03 8.70
C LEU A 192 21.48 7.96 7.73
N PRO A 193 22.29 6.97 7.30
CA PRO A 193 21.87 5.96 6.32
C PRO A 193 20.57 5.22 6.68
N GLU A 194 20.35 4.94 7.96
CA GLU A 194 19.14 4.28 8.47
C GLU A 194 17.87 5.12 8.34
N ASN A 195 17.98 6.44 8.14
CA ASN A 195 16.86 7.35 7.90
C ASN A 195 16.55 7.50 6.41
N TRP A 196 17.31 6.87 5.51
CA TRP A 196 17.08 6.99 4.08
C TRP A 196 15.69 6.53 3.63
N PHE A 197 15.05 5.58 4.33
CA PHE A 197 13.69 5.13 3.99
C PHE A 197 12.63 6.24 4.11
N LEU A 198 12.92 7.33 4.82
CA LEU A 198 12.05 8.50 4.92
C LEU A 198 12.02 9.31 3.63
N TYR A 199 13.09 9.25 2.84
CA TYR A 199 13.34 10.13 1.68
C TYR A 199 13.43 9.38 0.36
N GLY A 200 14.07 8.21 0.38
CA GLY A 200 14.40 7.42 -0.79
C GLY A 200 13.24 6.63 -1.36
N GLU A 201 13.45 6.04 -2.53
CA GLU A 201 12.44 5.21 -3.18
C GLU A 201 12.28 3.87 -2.44
N ASN A 202 11.04 3.57 -2.05
CA ASN A 202 10.65 2.35 -1.37
C ASN A 202 9.13 2.20 -1.42
N GLN A 203 8.60 1.08 -0.90
CA GLN A 203 7.16 0.80 -0.91
C GLN A 203 6.27 1.82 -0.18
N PHE A 204 6.85 2.71 0.64
CA PHE A 204 6.17 3.79 1.35
C PHE A 204 6.49 5.18 0.81
N SER A 205 7.16 5.28 -0.35
CA SER A 205 7.59 6.57 -0.91
C SER A 205 6.40 7.49 -1.19
N ARG A 206 5.26 6.94 -1.61
CA ARG A 206 4.00 7.68 -1.82
C ARG A 206 3.50 8.33 -0.52
N GLU A 207 3.67 7.65 0.61
CA GLU A 207 3.19 8.12 1.90
C GLU A 207 4.20 9.04 2.59
N LEU A 208 5.49 8.78 2.45
CA LEU A 208 6.54 9.47 3.20
C LEU A 208 7.24 10.58 2.42
N SER A 209 7.57 10.34 1.15
CA SER A 209 8.51 11.16 0.36
C SER A 209 8.03 11.45 -1.06
N ASP A 210 6.72 11.67 -1.21
CA ASP A 210 6.13 12.07 -2.49
C ASP A 210 6.09 13.60 -2.63
N MET A 211 5.61 14.07 -3.78
CA MET A 211 5.33 15.50 -3.97
C MET A 211 4.48 16.05 -2.82
N HIS A 212 4.81 17.27 -2.36
CA HIS A 212 4.22 17.96 -1.19
C HIS A 212 4.57 17.40 0.19
N SER A 213 5.30 16.29 0.28
CA SER A 213 5.78 15.83 1.59
C SER A 213 6.86 16.78 2.14
N PRO A 214 6.86 17.03 3.47
CA PRO A 214 7.95 17.74 4.13
C PRO A 214 9.31 17.04 3.90
N ASP A 215 9.31 15.71 3.86
CA ASP A 215 10.53 14.92 3.64
C ASP A 215 11.10 15.10 2.24
N PHE A 216 10.26 15.09 1.19
CA PHE A 216 10.73 15.37 -0.17
C PHE A 216 11.24 16.81 -0.30
N THR A 217 10.54 17.78 0.30
CA THR A 217 10.99 19.18 0.33
C THR A 217 12.36 19.29 0.99
N TYR A 218 12.54 18.67 2.16
CA TYR A 218 13.81 18.65 2.87
C TYR A 218 14.92 17.98 2.06
N LEU A 219 14.63 16.85 1.40
CA LEU A 219 15.56 16.18 0.49
C LEU A 219 16.04 17.12 -0.62
N VAL A 220 15.12 17.84 -1.25
CA VAL A 220 15.44 18.77 -2.35
C VAL A 220 16.26 19.95 -1.86
N GLU A 221 15.94 20.54 -0.70
CA GLU A 221 16.68 21.67 -0.13
C GLU A 221 18.08 21.29 0.35
N HIS A 222 18.27 20.03 0.77
CA HIS A 222 19.53 19.52 1.31
C HIS A 222 20.18 18.46 0.41
N TRP A 223 19.88 18.48 -0.89
CA TRP A 223 20.26 17.42 -1.84
C TRP A 223 21.78 17.16 -1.86
N GLN A 224 22.60 18.19 -1.67
CA GLN A 224 24.07 18.09 -1.65
C GLN A 224 24.56 17.29 -0.45
N ASP A 225 23.93 17.44 0.71
CA ASP A 225 24.33 16.72 1.92
C ASP A 225 23.89 15.26 1.86
N PHE A 226 22.69 15.00 1.33
CA PHE A 226 22.26 13.63 1.03
C PHE A 226 23.17 12.97 -0.02
N ALA A 227 23.62 13.70 -1.04
CA ALA A 227 24.51 13.16 -2.07
C ALA A 227 25.88 12.72 -1.50
N LYS A 228 26.39 13.40 -0.46
CA LYS A 228 27.65 12.99 0.22
C LYS A 228 27.52 11.64 0.93
N VAL A 229 26.34 11.30 1.45
CA VAL A 229 26.11 10.08 2.24
C VAL A 229 25.55 8.93 1.41
N LYS A 230 24.64 9.22 0.47
CA LYS A 230 23.92 8.21 -0.33
C LYS A 230 24.43 8.07 -1.76
N GLY A 231 25.25 9.00 -2.23
CA GLY A 231 25.71 9.08 -3.61
C GLY A 231 24.74 9.86 -4.50
N ILE A 232 25.29 10.65 -5.41
CA ILE A 232 24.53 11.58 -6.26
C ILE A 232 23.52 10.87 -7.17
N ASP A 233 23.82 9.67 -7.64
CA ASP A 233 22.91 8.91 -8.53
C ASP A 233 21.60 8.53 -7.82
N SER A 234 21.67 8.16 -6.54
CA SER A 234 20.47 7.87 -5.74
C SER A 234 19.60 9.11 -5.56
N ILE A 235 20.23 10.27 -5.35
CA ILE A 235 19.51 11.55 -5.17
C ILE A 235 18.87 11.98 -6.49
N ASN A 236 19.62 11.92 -7.59
CA ASN A 236 19.13 12.23 -8.93
C ASN A 236 17.96 11.33 -9.30
N HIS A 237 18.10 10.01 -9.11
CA HIS A 237 17.03 9.05 -9.40
C HIS A 237 15.75 9.37 -8.62
N LYS A 238 15.86 9.66 -7.31
CA LYS A 238 14.70 10.00 -6.47
C LYS A 238 14.03 11.30 -6.91
N ILE A 239 14.80 12.37 -7.09
CA ILE A 239 14.25 13.69 -7.43
C ILE A 239 13.61 13.66 -8.81
N SER A 240 14.31 13.16 -9.83
CA SER A 240 13.75 13.06 -11.19
C SER A 240 12.54 12.11 -11.23
N GLY A 241 12.57 11.03 -10.45
CA GLY A 241 11.44 10.11 -10.30
C GLY A 241 10.16 10.78 -9.80
N VAL A 242 10.27 11.62 -8.76
CA VAL A 242 9.10 12.32 -8.19
C VAL A 242 8.50 13.33 -9.18
N PHE A 243 9.33 14.11 -9.89
CA PHE A 243 8.83 15.06 -10.89
C PHE A 243 8.19 14.36 -12.10
N ARG A 244 8.78 13.27 -12.58
CA ARG A 244 8.19 12.44 -13.66
C ARG A 244 6.83 11.85 -13.25
N LYS A 245 6.74 11.37 -12.00
CA LYS A 245 5.50 10.84 -11.42
C LYS A 245 4.45 11.94 -11.28
N LEU A 246 4.83 13.13 -10.82
CA LEU A 246 3.95 14.30 -10.79
C LEU A 246 3.37 14.59 -12.18
N THR A 247 4.20 14.65 -13.22
CA THR A 247 3.72 14.88 -14.59
C THR A 247 2.75 13.79 -15.05
N SER A 248 3.04 12.53 -14.75
CA SER A 248 2.14 11.42 -15.04
C SER A 248 0.79 11.56 -14.30
N TYR A 249 0.85 11.99 -13.04
CA TYR A 249 -0.33 12.20 -12.19
C TYR A 249 -1.22 13.36 -12.68
N CYS A 250 -0.61 14.41 -13.23
CA CYS A 250 -1.31 15.52 -13.91
C CYS A 250 -1.96 15.05 -15.21
N LEU A 251 -1.21 14.35 -16.07
CA LEU A 251 -1.72 13.80 -17.34
C LEU A 251 -2.89 12.83 -17.13
N GLN A 252 -2.87 12.03 -16.07
CA GLN A 252 -3.97 11.11 -15.75
C GLN A 252 -5.18 11.80 -15.09
N GLY A 253 -5.10 13.11 -14.83
CA GLY A 253 -6.16 13.89 -14.17
C GLY A 253 -6.25 13.68 -12.66
N TYR A 254 -5.41 12.82 -12.08
CA TYR A 254 -5.43 12.53 -10.65
C TYR A 254 -4.96 13.72 -9.81
N TYR A 255 -4.02 14.53 -10.30
CA TYR A 255 -3.60 15.74 -9.60
C TYR A 255 -4.78 16.69 -9.34
N GLN A 256 -5.59 16.94 -10.37
CA GLN A 256 -6.76 17.81 -10.25
C GLN A 256 -7.81 17.24 -9.29
N LYS A 257 -8.00 15.91 -9.32
CA LYS A 257 -8.97 15.21 -8.50
C LYS A 257 -8.59 15.17 -7.02
N ASP A 258 -7.32 14.85 -6.74
CA ASP A 258 -6.88 14.47 -5.39
C ASP A 258 -6.22 15.66 -4.65
N ILE A 259 -5.61 16.60 -5.38
CA ILE A 259 -4.87 17.76 -4.81
C ILE A 259 -5.57 19.08 -5.18
N GLY A 260 -6.01 19.20 -6.43
CA GLY A 260 -6.54 20.44 -7.00
C GLY A 260 -5.44 21.36 -7.54
N TYR A 261 -5.59 21.83 -8.77
CA TYR A 261 -4.62 22.72 -9.41
C TYR A 261 -4.47 24.06 -8.67
N GLN A 262 -3.22 24.41 -8.35
CA GLN A 262 -2.79 25.74 -7.94
C GLN A 262 -1.59 26.15 -8.80
N LYS A 263 -1.62 27.38 -9.33
CA LYS A 263 -0.54 27.87 -10.19
C LYS A 263 0.79 27.99 -9.44
N GLU A 264 0.71 28.35 -8.16
CA GLU A 264 1.84 28.56 -7.26
C GLU A 264 2.66 27.28 -7.04
N ASP A 265 2.02 26.11 -7.06
CA ASP A 265 2.69 24.81 -6.93
C ASP A 265 3.73 24.64 -8.05
N PHE A 266 3.35 24.96 -9.29
CA PHE A 266 4.21 24.83 -10.45
C PHE A 266 5.35 25.85 -10.48
N VAL A 267 5.22 26.97 -9.77
CA VAL A 267 6.33 27.90 -9.52
C VAL A 267 7.32 27.26 -8.54
N VAL A 268 6.82 26.62 -7.47
CA VAL A 268 7.64 25.92 -6.48
C VAL A 268 8.39 24.75 -7.12
N TYR A 269 7.72 23.92 -7.93
CA TYR A 269 8.35 22.77 -8.60
C TYR A 269 9.50 23.19 -9.50
N ARG A 270 9.29 24.21 -10.34
CA ARG A 270 10.35 24.74 -11.20
C ARG A 270 11.51 25.31 -10.39
N LYS A 271 11.24 25.96 -9.26
CA LYS A 271 12.28 26.45 -8.34
C LYS A 271 13.09 25.29 -7.75
N GLN A 272 12.43 24.23 -7.31
CA GLN A 272 13.04 23.00 -6.79
C GLN A 272 13.92 22.32 -7.84
N ILE A 273 13.41 22.12 -9.06
CA ILE A 273 14.19 21.56 -10.18
C ILE A 273 15.43 22.41 -10.47
N LYS A 274 15.30 23.74 -10.53
CA LYS A 274 16.43 24.65 -10.76
C LYS A 274 17.50 24.57 -9.67
N HIS A 275 17.08 24.43 -8.41
CA HIS A 275 17.96 24.37 -7.24
C HIS A 275 18.85 23.11 -7.19
N THR A 276 18.40 22.01 -7.78
CA THR A 276 19.13 20.72 -7.78
C THR A 276 20.14 20.62 -8.94
N GLN A 277 20.94 19.55 -9.01
CA GLN A 277 21.82 19.25 -10.16
C GLN A 277 21.43 17.94 -10.87
N VAL A 278 20.13 17.63 -10.90
CA VAL A 278 19.63 16.48 -11.66
C VAL A 278 20.04 16.59 -13.15
N PRO A 279 20.53 15.50 -13.76
CA PRO A 279 21.10 15.55 -15.11
C PRO A 279 20.05 15.84 -16.19
N ASP A 280 18.80 15.44 -15.95
CA ASP A 280 17.66 15.63 -16.85
C ASP A 280 16.85 16.90 -16.52
N LYS A 281 17.47 17.89 -15.88
CA LYS A 281 16.83 19.17 -15.49
C LYS A 281 16.03 19.81 -16.62
N LYS A 282 16.54 19.80 -17.85
CA LYS A 282 15.85 20.39 -19.01
C LYS A 282 14.54 19.66 -19.30
N ASP A 283 14.58 18.32 -19.34
CA ASP A 283 13.40 17.49 -19.55
C ASP A 283 12.37 17.73 -18.44
N LEU A 284 12.81 17.77 -17.18
CA LEU A 284 11.91 18.00 -16.05
C LEU A 284 11.24 19.38 -16.09
N MET A 285 11.94 20.41 -16.57
CA MET A 285 11.33 21.74 -16.77
C MET A 285 10.22 21.70 -17.82
N ILE A 286 10.46 21.03 -18.97
CA ILE A 286 9.45 20.82 -20.02
C ILE A 286 8.28 19.99 -19.47
N MET A 287 8.57 18.98 -18.66
CA MET A 287 7.56 18.17 -17.99
C MET A 287 6.69 18.98 -17.01
N MET A 288 7.20 20.04 -16.39
CA MET A 288 6.37 20.94 -15.59
C MET A 288 5.44 21.78 -16.47
N ASP A 289 5.88 22.18 -17.66
CA ASP A 289 5.04 22.88 -18.64
C ASP A 289 3.93 21.95 -19.16
N ILE A 290 4.26 20.69 -19.48
CA ILE A 290 3.30 19.65 -19.86
C ILE A 290 2.29 19.40 -18.73
N ALA A 291 2.78 19.23 -17.50
CA ALA A 291 1.95 18.93 -16.34
C ALA A 291 0.99 20.09 -16.00
N GLU A 292 1.48 21.34 -16.07
CA GLU A 292 0.67 22.53 -15.86
C GLU A 292 -0.42 22.67 -16.93
N ALA A 293 -0.06 22.48 -18.20
CA ALA A 293 -1.02 22.47 -19.31
C ALA A 293 -2.09 21.38 -19.15
N ALA A 294 -1.69 20.17 -18.71
CA ALA A 294 -2.60 19.07 -18.44
C ALA A 294 -3.59 19.42 -17.32
N CYS A 295 -3.12 20.02 -16.21
CA CYS A 295 -3.97 20.48 -15.12
C CYS A 295 -4.95 21.59 -15.54
N GLN A 296 -4.56 22.44 -16.49
CA GLN A 296 -5.43 23.47 -17.07
C GLN A 296 -6.39 22.92 -18.13
N GLY A 297 -6.24 21.65 -18.53
CA GLY A 297 -7.07 21.03 -19.54
C GLY A 297 -6.72 21.43 -20.98
N ASP A 298 -5.52 21.93 -21.22
CA ASP A 298 -5.03 22.33 -22.54
C ASP A 298 -4.36 21.15 -23.25
N ALA A 299 -5.19 20.24 -23.78
CA ALA A 299 -4.73 19.05 -24.49
C ALA A 299 -3.90 19.37 -25.74
N GLN A 300 -4.14 20.52 -26.37
CA GLN A 300 -3.42 20.98 -27.55
C GLN A 300 -1.99 21.35 -27.19
N LEU A 301 -1.82 22.15 -26.13
CA LEU A 301 -0.51 22.53 -25.63
C LEU A 301 0.27 21.32 -25.11
N VAL A 302 -0.38 20.42 -24.37
CA VAL A 302 0.23 19.14 -23.93
C VAL A 302 0.79 18.37 -25.11
N THR A 303 -0.02 18.17 -26.16
CA THR A 303 0.38 17.39 -27.33
C THR A 303 1.52 18.06 -28.09
N ASN A 304 1.47 19.38 -28.28
CA ASN A 304 2.54 20.11 -28.94
C ASN A 304 3.86 20.05 -28.16
N LEU A 305 3.83 20.30 -26.85
CA LEU A 305 5.03 20.24 -26.00
C LEU A 305 5.67 18.85 -26.01
N ILE A 306 4.86 17.79 -26.00
CA ILE A 306 5.38 16.42 -26.12
C ILE A 306 6.01 16.22 -27.49
N ALA A 307 5.31 16.54 -28.59
CA ALA A 307 5.83 16.36 -29.94
C ALA A 307 7.16 17.11 -30.17
N ASP A 308 7.26 18.35 -29.69
CA ASP A 308 8.46 19.20 -29.86
C ASP A 308 9.70 18.68 -29.12
N HIS A 309 9.51 17.92 -28.03
CA HIS A 309 10.58 17.62 -27.08
C HIS A 309 10.85 16.13 -26.85
N ILE A 310 9.90 15.24 -27.15
CA ILE A 310 9.98 13.82 -26.78
C ILE A 310 11.20 13.11 -27.38
N ALA A 311 11.66 13.53 -28.57
CA ALA A 311 12.87 12.98 -29.20
C ALA A 311 14.15 13.20 -28.38
N GLN A 312 14.20 14.25 -27.56
CA GLN A 312 15.37 14.59 -26.75
C GLN A 312 15.29 14.03 -25.32
N PHE A 313 14.13 13.51 -24.92
CA PHE A 313 13.95 12.97 -23.58
C PHE A 313 14.83 11.75 -23.37
N SER A 314 15.38 11.63 -22.15
CA SER A 314 15.99 10.36 -21.74
C SER A 314 14.96 9.21 -21.84
N SER A 315 15.42 7.97 -22.00
CA SER A 315 14.49 6.83 -22.09
C SER A 315 13.52 6.74 -20.90
N PRO A 316 13.96 6.95 -19.63
CA PRO A 316 13.02 7.01 -18.51
C PRO A 316 12.01 8.16 -18.64
N ASN A 317 12.40 9.29 -19.24
CA ASN A 317 11.53 10.46 -19.41
C ASN A 317 10.48 10.23 -20.50
N MET A 318 10.77 9.39 -21.50
CA MET A 318 9.77 8.98 -22.49
C MET A 318 8.63 8.15 -21.89
N ASP A 319 8.80 7.53 -20.72
CA ASP A 319 7.75 6.71 -20.08
C ASP A 319 6.51 7.51 -19.65
N ILE A 320 6.59 8.86 -19.59
CA ILE A 320 5.40 9.70 -19.37
C ILE A 320 4.34 9.49 -20.47
N ILE A 321 4.72 8.93 -21.61
CA ILE A 321 3.82 8.63 -22.70
C ILE A 321 2.74 7.65 -22.25
N PHE A 322 3.00 6.67 -21.39
CA PHE A 322 1.93 5.82 -20.85
C PHE A 322 0.80 6.63 -20.18
N ALA A 323 1.16 7.70 -19.47
CA ALA A 323 0.17 8.60 -18.86
C ALA A 323 -0.53 9.48 -19.91
N TYR A 324 0.20 9.98 -20.92
CA TYR A 324 -0.38 10.72 -22.04
C TYR A 324 -1.37 9.88 -22.87
N LEU A 325 -1.07 8.60 -23.10
CA LEU A 325 -1.99 7.67 -23.78
C LEU A 325 -3.30 7.49 -22.99
N SER A 326 -3.24 7.57 -21.66
CA SER A 326 -4.41 7.56 -20.79
C SER A 326 -5.16 8.91 -20.78
N PHE A 327 -4.44 10.01 -21.01
CA PHE A 327 -5.00 11.37 -21.08
C PHE A 327 -5.89 11.58 -22.30
N ILE A 328 -5.49 11.07 -23.47
CA ILE A 328 -6.22 11.25 -24.75
C ILE A 328 -7.69 10.77 -24.70
N PRO A 329 -8.02 9.55 -24.24
CA PRO A 329 -9.43 9.12 -24.17
C PRO A 329 -10.29 9.96 -23.20
N SER A 330 -9.67 10.66 -22.25
CA SER A 330 -10.39 11.47 -21.25
C SER A 330 -10.89 12.80 -21.80
N TYR A 331 -10.28 13.32 -22.87
CA TYR A 331 -10.71 14.54 -23.56
C TYR A 331 -11.51 14.18 -24.82
N LYS A 332 -12.83 14.37 -24.79
CA LYS A 332 -13.74 14.01 -25.90
C LYS A 332 -13.69 15.00 -27.09
N LYS A 333 -12.52 15.45 -27.53
CA LYS A 333 -12.33 16.21 -28.77
C LYS A 333 -11.43 15.43 -29.73
N LYS A 334 -11.89 15.29 -30.98
CA LYS A 334 -11.52 14.25 -31.95
C LYS A 334 -10.21 14.47 -32.72
N GLU A 335 -9.41 15.48 -32.40
CA GLU A 335 -8.17 15.75 -33.13
C GLU A 335 -7.03 16.05 -32.15
N TYR A 336 -6.05 15.15 -32.13
CA TYR A 336 -4.78 15.28 -31.41
C TYR A 336 -3.70 15.54 -32.46
N PRO A 337 -3.50 16.80 -32.87
CA PRO A 337 -2.54 17.07 -33.93
C PRO A 337 -1.16 16.62 -33.49
N ARG A 338 -0.41 15.98 -34.40
CA ARG A 338 0.94 15.43 -34.13
C ARG A 338 0.98 14.20 -33.22
N TRP A 339 -0.17 13.57 -32.96
CA TRP A 339 -0.23 12.25 -32.33
C TRP A 339 0.67 11.21 -33.02
N GLU A 340 0.54 11.10 -34.35
CA GLU A 340 1.34 10.14 -35.14
C GLU A 340 2.84 10.44 -34.99
N GLU A 341 3.22 11.72 -34.99
CA GLU A 341 4.61 12.15 -34.79
C GLU A 341 5.15 11.68 -33.44
N ILE A 342 4.39 11.82 -32.36
CA ILE A 342 4.77 11.34 -31.02
C ILE A 342 4.97 9.83 -31.04
N ILE A 343 3.99 9.08 -31.55
CA ILE A 343 4.00 7.61 -31.56
C ILE A 343 5.17 7.07 -32.40
N HIS A 344 5.42 7.64 -33.58
CA HIS A 344 6.57 7.30 -34.40
C HIS A 344 7.90 7.63 -33.71
N THR A 345 8.00 8.79 -33.07
CA THR A 345 9.21 9.20 -32.35
C THR A 345 9.51 8.25 -31.20
N VAL A 346 8.51 7.88 -30.41
CA VAL A 346 8.65 6.94 -29.28
C VAL A 346 9.05 5.56 -29.79
N ALA A 347 8.42 5.06 -30.86
CA ALA A 347 8.75 3.77 -31.45
C ALA A 347 10.19 3.70 -31.98
N ALA A 348 10.76 4.83 -32.43
CA ALA A 348 12.11 4.91 -32.96
C ALA A 348 13.20 5.12 -31.90
N HIS A 349 12.90 5.81 -30.80
CA HIS A 349 13.93 6.29 -29.85
C HIS A 349 13.86 5.69 -28.45
N SER A 350 12.70 5.15 -28.03
CA SER A 350 12.55 4.58 -26.69
C SER A 350 13.32 3.26 -26.54
N GLN A 351 14.00 3.07 -25.41
CA GLN A 351 14.62 1.80 -25.04
C GLN A 351 13.67 0.90 -24.22
N ASN A 352 12.49 1.40 -23.86
CA ASN A 352 11.48 0.64 -23.15
C ASN A 352 10.63 -0.17 -24.15
N HIS A 353 10.97 -1.45 -24.31
CA HIS A 353 10.26 -2.36 -25.22
C HIS A 353 8.74 -2.43 -24.97
N PHE A 354 8.28 -2.39 -23.71
CA PHE A 354 6.84 -2.36 -23.41
C PHE A 354 6.16 -1.12 -23.98
N LEU A 355 6.81 0.04 -23.88
CA LEU A 355 6.29 1.28 -24.44
C LEU A 355 6.29 1.20 -25.96
N VAL A 356 7.38 0.72 -26.57
CA VAL A 356 7.50 0.54 -28.02
C VAL A 356 6.42 -0.39 -28.56
N ASP A 357 6.22 -1.54 -27.94
CA ASP A 357 5.20 -2.52 -28.36
C ASP A 357 3.79 -1.95 -28.19
N HIS A 358 3.55 -1.23 -27.10
CA HIS A 358 2.27 -0.59 -26.86
C HIS A 358 1.97 0.50 -27.89
N VAL A 359 2.91 1.40 -28.18
CA VAL A 359 2.69 2.44 -29.20
C VAL A 359 2.58 1.85 -30.61
N LYS A 360 3.28 0.73 -30.89
CA LYS A 360 3.16 0.03 -32.18
C LYS A 360 1.80 -0.58 -32.43
N SER A 361 1.03 -0.88 -31.38
CA SER A 361 -0.34 -1.39 -31.53
C SER A 361 -1.34 -0.37 -32.09
N TYR A 362 -0.94 0.90 -32.22
CA TYR A 362 -1.73 1.98 -32.82
C TYR A 362 -1.42 2.20 -34.32
N PHE A 363 -0.40 1.52 -34.86
CA PHE A 363 -0.17 1.40 -36.31
C PHE A 363 -1.04 0.27 -36.88
#